data_AF-A0A8J2WR91-F1
#
_entry.id   AF-A0A8J2WR91-F1
#
_cell.length_a   1.000
_cell.length_b   1.000
_cell.length_c   1.000
_cell.angle_alpha   90.00
_cell.angle_beta   90.00
_cell.angle_gamma   90.00
#
_symmetry.space_group_name_H-M   'P 1'
#
loop_
_entity.id
_entity.type
_entity.pdbx_description
1 polymer ?
#
loop_
_entity_poly.entity_id
_entity_poly.type
_entity_poly.pdbx_seq_one_letter_code
_entity_poly.pdbx_strand_id
1 'polypeptide(L)'
;MRVLLVLTAGSAALPGNPRALPALKLRGGGVQQTLDALPHDAKALAKSFVVLGGFDKFVQYLAASETISRPAARKTMHVGAGPLFLLCWPLFSDAATAKNWAMVGPLALTLKAAAAGSGLIDDPKTVASMSRSGDRRELLRGPALYGAVFVAATMLCWRELSGVLALVALCAGDGAAEIFGASPFGRRSPRLPWCRRKSVVGTGAFFVATTLGGAAFALYFRGLGWWSVPTQPLLRGVAATAAAAALAESFDTGAWDNPVVFAAAVAAARRAFPTE
;
A
#
# COMPACT_ATOMS: atom_id res chain seq x y z
N MET A 1 -32.17 31.74 -43.56
CA MET A 1 -33.25 30.75 -43.31
C MET A 1 -33.61 30.85 -41.83
N ARG A 2 -34.56 31.70 -41.39
CA ARG A 2 -35.98 31.37 -41.12
C ARG A 2 -36.11 29.90 -40.66
N VAL A 3 -36.53 29.60 -39.42
CA VAL A 3 -37.93 29.70 -38.98
C VAL A 3 -38.05 30.03 -37.48
N LEU A 4 -38.87 31.05 -37.23
CA LEU A 4 -39.51 31.42 -35.97
C LEU A 4 -40.78 30.56 -35.84
N LEU A 5 -41.06 29.96 -34.68
CA LEU A 5 -42.39 29.40 -34.43
C LEU A 5 -42.85 29.74 -33.01
N VAL A 6 -43.67 30.79 -32.98
CA VAL A 6 -44.54 31.18 -31.88
C VAL A 6 -45.77 30.28 -31.94
N LEU A 7 -46.12 29.65 -30.81
CA LEU A 7 -47.47 29.14 -30.55
C LEU A 7 -47.87 29.61 -29.15
N THR A 8 -48.80 30.56 -29.12
CA THR A 8 -49.57 31.00 -27.96
C THR A 8 -51.03 30.61 -28.16
N ALA A 9 -51.57 29.79 -27.27
CA ALA A 9 -52.99 29.65 -26.89
C ALA A 9 -53.05 28.50 -25.86
N GLY A 10 -53.73 28.53 -24.72
CA GLY A 10 -54.55 29.50 -24.04
C GLY A 10 -55.13 28.80 -22.80
N SER A 11 -55.24 29.53 -21.69
CA SER A 11 -56.16 29.34 -20.54
C SER A 11 -56.32 27.96 -19.86
N ALA A 12 -55.78 27.84 -18.64
CA ALA A 12 -56.56 27.52 -17.43
C ALA A 12 -55.66 27.66 -16.20
N ALA A 13 -55.93 28.64 -15.34
CA ALA A 13 -55.30 28.77 -14.04
C ALA A 13 -55.87 27.71 -13.09
N LEU A 14 -55.05 26.73 -12.71
CA LEU A 14 -55.31 25.81 -11.59
C LEU A 14 -54.43 26.25 -10.41
N PRO A 15 -54.97 26.50 -9.20
CA PRO A 15 -54.17 26.79 -8.03
C PRO A 15 -53.63 25.48 -7.47
N GLY A 16 -52.54 25.00 -8.04
CA GLY A 16 -51.81 23.83 -7.57
C GLY A 16 -50.34 24.19 -7.41
N ASN A 17 -49.90 24.34 -6.17
CA ASN A 17 -48.50 24.57 -5.81
C ASN A 17 -47.60 23.50 -6.45
N PRO A 18 -46.79 23.82 -7.47
CA PRO A 18 -45.82 22.86 -7.98
C PRO A 18 -44.67 22.85 -6.99
N ARG A 19 -44.65 21.84 -6.11
CA ARG A 19 -43.39 21.43 -5.46
C ARG A 19 -42.39 21.22 -6.60
N ALA A 20 -41.49 22.18 -6.76
CA ALA A 20 -40.35 22.05 -7.65
C ALA A 20 -39.62 20.76 -7.23
N LEU A 21 -39.68 19.74 -8.08
CA LEU A 21 -38.78 18.60 -7.96
C LEU A 21 -37.36 19.19 -7.95
N PRO A 22 -36.51 18.85 -6.96
CA PRO A 22 -35.16 19.36 -6.96
C PRO A 22 -34.51 18.92 -8.27
N ALA A 23 -34.15 19.90 -9.10
CA ALA A 23 -33.36 19.64 -10.28
C ALA A 23 -32.11 18.89 -9.79
N LEU A 24 -32.02 17.60 -10.16
CA LEU A 24 -30.85 16.79 -9.92
C LEU A 24 -29.71 17.49 -10.66
N LYS A 25 -28.95 18.33 -9.95
CA LYS A 25 -27.68 18.87 -10.43
C LYS A 25 -26.78 17.67 -10.62
N LEU A 26 -26.81 17.06 -11.81
CA LEU A 26 -25.78 16.15 -12.27
C LEU A 26 -24.47 16.92 -12.11
N ARG A 27 -23.71 16.52 -11.09
CA ARG A 27 -22.50 17.19 -10.60
C ARG A 27 -21.40 16.97 -11.64
N GLY A 28 -21.48 17.67 -12.77
CA GLY A 28 -20.52 17.60 -13.88
C GLY A 28 -19.09 18.00 -13.49
N GLY A 29 -18.89 18.56 -12.30
CA GLY A 29 -17.56 18.91 -11.78
C GLY A 29 -16.66 17.71 -11.46
N GLY A 30 -17.21 16.55 -11.10
CA GLY A 30 -16.38 15.39 -10.74
C GLY A 30 -15.64 14.75 -11.93
N VAL A 31 -16.30 14.73 -13.10
CA VAL A 31 -15.69 14.21 -14.34
C VAL A 31 -14.64 15.19 -14.85
N GLN A 32 -14.92 16.48 -14.85
CA GLN A 32 -13.95 17.49 -15.31
C GLN A 32 -12.70 17.53 -14.43
N GLN A 33 -12.86 17.54 -13.10
CA GLN A 33 -11.73 17.44 -12.16
C GLN A 33 -10.88 16.19 -12.39
N THR A 34 -11.51 15.06 -12.73
CA THR A 34 -10.80 13.83 -13.07
C THR A 34 -9.99 13.99 -14.35
N LEU A 35 -10.59 14.55 -15.41
CA LEU A 35 -9.92 14.77 -16.69
C LEU A 35 -8.72 15.72 -16.56
N ASP A 36 -8.89 16.79 -15.77
CA ASP A 36 -7.84 17.79 -15.53
C ASP A 36 -6.66 17.21 -14.75
N ALA A 37 -6.90 16.19 -13.90
CA ALA A 37 -5.86 15.50 -13.13
C ALA A 37 -5.07 14.45 -13.93
N LEU A 38 -5.60 13.92 -15.05
CA LEU A 38 -4.95 12.84 -15.81
C LEU A 38 -3.50 13.16 -16.23
N PRO A 39 -3.18 14.35 -16.79
CA PRO A 39 -1.81 14.67 -17.18
C PRO A 39 -0.86 14.77 -15.97
N HIS A 40 -1.38 15.20 -14.82
CA HIS A 40 -0.62 15.28 -13.58
C HIS A 40 -0.29 13.87 -13.08
N ASP A 41 -1.28 12.99 -12.98
CA ASP A 41 -1.10 11.65 -12.43
C ASP A 41 -0.29 10.73 -13.35
N ALA A 42 -0.35 10.95 -14.67
CA ALA A 42 0.57 10.30 -15.61
C ALA A 42 2.04 10.71 -15.36
N LYS A 43 2.30 12.00 -15.10
CA LYS A 43 3.65 12.49 -14.73
C LYS A 43 4.08 11.96 -13.37
N ALA A 44 3.17 11.91 -12.40
CA ALA A 44 3.41 11.33 -11.08
C ALA A 44 3.85 9.87 -11.19
N LEU A 45 3.12 9.06 -11.98
CA LEU A 45 3.47 7.68 -12.27
C LEU A 45 4.88 7.56 -12.87
N ALA A 46 5.21 8.38 -13.88
CA ALA A 46 6.54 8.38 -14.46
C ALA A 46 7.64 8.70 -13.42
N LYS A 47 7.42 9.70 -12.56
CA LYS A 47 8.34 10.02 -11.45
C LYS A 47 8.47 8.86 -10.46
N SER A 48 7.37 8.21 -10.09
CA SER A 48 7.39 7.04 -9.21
C SER A 48 8.20 5.89 -9.80
N PHE A 49 8.09 5.64 -11.12
CA PHE A 49 8.92 4.65 -11.81
C PHE A 49 10.40 5.02 -11.79
N VAL A 50 10.75 6.30 -11.95
CA VAL A 50 12.15 6.75 -11.83
C VAL A 50 12.69 6.50 -10.43
N VAL A 51 11.93 6.85 -9.38
CA VAL A 51 12.35 6.66 -7.99
C VAL A 51 12.50 5.18 -7.64
N LEU A 52 11.45 4.38 -7.88
CA LEU A 52 11.44 2.96 -7.51
C LEU A 52 12.37 2.13 -8.41
N GLY A 53 12.42 2.43 -9.71
CA GLY A 53 13.34 1.80 -10.65
C GLY A 53 14.79 2.18 -10.37
N GLY A 54 15.06 3.43 -9.99
CA GLY A 54 16.38 3.86 -9.54
C GLY A 54 16.85 3.10 -8.29
N PHE A 55 15.95 2.94 -7.31
CA PHE A 55 16.23 2.13 -6.12
C PHE A 55 16.48 0.65 -6.46
N ASP A 56 15.64 0.04 -7.31
CA ASP A 56 15.83 -1.33 -7.78
C ASP A 56 17.19 -1.51 -8.47
N LYS A 57 17.56 -0.58 -9.36
CA LYS A 57 18.87 -0.60 -10.04
C LYS A 57 20.03 -0.40 -9.09
N PHE A 58 19.88 0.46 -8.09
CA PHE A 58 20.89 0.65 -7.06
C PHE A 58 21.11 -0.63 -6.25
N VAL A 59 20.05 -1.31 -5.83
CA VAL A 59 20.19 -2.59 -5.09
C VAL A 59 20.77 -3.69 -5.97
N GLN A 60 20.36 -3.77 -7.25
CA GLN A 60 20.95 -4.71 -8.22
C GLN A 60 22.44 -4.43 -8.43
N TYR A 61 22.83 -3.16 -8.50
CA TYR A 61 24.23 -2.75 -8.61
C TYR A 61 25.03 -3.23 -7.40
N LEU A 62 24.56 -2.97 -6.17
CA LEU A 62 25.23 -3.44 -4.95
C LEU A 62 25.37 -4.97 -4.88
N ALA A 63 24.38 -5.70 -5.40
CA ALA A 63 24.41 -7.15 -5.47
C ALA A 63 25.40 -7.65 -6.54
N ALA A 64 25.46 -6.97 -7.69
CA ALA A 64 26.36 -7.31 -8.79
C ALA A 64 27.83 -6.96 -8.49
N SER A 65 28.07 -5.91 -7.69
CA SER A 65 29.39 -5.53 -7.18
C SER A 65 29.83 -6.35 -5.96
N GLU A 66 29.06 -7.38 -5.59
CA GLU A 66 29.29 -8.23 -4.40
C GLU A 66 29.39 -7.48 -3.06
N THR A 67 28.95 -6.22 -3.04
CA THR A 67 28.93 -5.39 -1.82
C THR A 67 27.91 -5.91 -0.82
N ILE A 68 26.80 -6.47 -1.32
CA ILE A 68 25.80 -7.16 -0.51
C ILE A 68 25.50 -8.54 -1.11
N SER A 69 25.23 -9.51 -0.24
CA SER A 69 24.83 -10.85 -0.67
C SER A 69 23.44 -10.83 -1.33
N ARG A 70 23.12 -11.84 -2.16
CA ARG A 70 21.77 -11.96 -2.77
C ARG A 70 20.63 -11.97 -1.73
N PRO A 71 20.75 -12.69 -0.59
CA PRO A 71 19.77 -12.56 0.49
C PRO A 71 19.65 -11.13 1.01
N ALA A 72 20.77 -10.45 1.26
CA ALA A 72 20.75 -9.06 1.71
C ALA A 72 20.09 -8.13 0.69
N ALA A 73 20.38 -8.27 -0.60
CA ALA A 73 19.74 -7.50 -1.68
C ALA A 73 18.22 -7.68 -1.70
N ARG A 74 17.72 -8.92 -1.60
CA ARG A 74 16.27 -9.19 -1.49
C ARG A 74 15.66 -8.52 -0.26
N LYS A 75 16.39 -8.46 0.86
CA LYS A 75 15.92 -7.78 2.07
C LYS A 75 15.93 -6.27 1.94
N THR A 76 16.97 -5.70 1.34
CA THR A 76 17.01 -4.27 1.03
C THR A 76 15.83 -3.88 0.14
N MET A 77 15.52 -4.69 -0.89
CA MET A 77 14.32 -4.48 -1.72
C MET A 77 13.03 -4.53 -0.89
N HIS A 78 12.88 -5.55 -0.05
CA HIS A 78 11.69 -5.75 0.78
C HIS A 78 11.47 -4.59 1.78
N VAL A 79 12.52 -4.14 2.47
CA VAL A 79 12.40 -3.10 3.50
C VAL A 79 12.35 -1.70 2.91
N GLY A 80 13.00 -1.44 1.77
CA GLY A 80 13.12 -0.11 1.18
C GLY A 80 12.04 0.26 0.16
N ALA A 81 11.60 -0.69 -0.67
CA ALA A 81 10.70 -0.37 -1.78
C ALA A 81 9.33 0.13 -1.30
N GLY A 82 8.79 -0.43 -0.21
CA GLY A 82 7.49 -0.02 0.31
C GLY A 82 7.45 1.39 0.90
N PRO A 83 8.38 1.76 1.81
CA PRO A 83 8.52 3.14 2.27
C PRO A 83 8.71 4.14 1.13
N LEU A 84 9.55 3.82 0.12
CA LEU A 84 9.70 4.66 -1.06
C LEU A 84 8.42 4.78 -1.87
N PHE A 85 7.65 3.70 -2.01
CA PHE A 85 6.35 3.71 -2.66
C PHE A 85 5.36 4.61 -1.91
N LEU A 86 5.31 4.54 -0.57
CA LEU A 86 4.52 5.45 0.26
C LEU A 86 4.93 6.92 0.06
N LEU A 87 6.23 7.21 0.01
CA LEU A 87 6.73 8.55 -0.26
C LEU A 87 6.41 9.06 -1.68
N CYS A 88 6.04 8.16 -2.60
CA CYS A 88 5.55 8.54 -3.92
C CYS A 88 4.05 8.88 -3.93
N TRP A 89 3.26 8.50 -2.93
CA TRP A 89 1.81 8.77 -2.92
C TRP A 89 1.48 10.27 -3.00
N PRO A 90 2.19 11.20 -2.31
CA PRO A 90 1.98 12.64 -2.47
C PRO A 90 2.28 13.20 -3.86
N LEU A 91 2.94 12.45 -4.75
CA LEU A 91 3.18 12.87 -6.12
C LEU A 91 1.90 12.85 -6.96
N PHE A 92 0.91 12.04 -6.57
CA PHE A 92 -0.36 11.92 -7.24
C PHE A 92 -1.36 12.95 -6.71
N SER A 93 -2.36 13.27 -7.52
CA SER A 93 -3.43 14.20 -7.18
C SER A 93 -4.31 13.67 -6.03
N ASP A 94 -5.22 14.52 -5.56
CA ASP A 94 -6.31 14.16 -4.65
C ASP A 94 -7.55 13.60 -5.36
N ALA A 95 -7.52 13.46 -6.69
CA ALA A 95 -8.62 12.89 -7.45
C ALA A 95 -8.89 11.43 -7.03
N ALA A 96 -10.17 11.03 -7.06
CA ALA A 96 -10.58 9.67 -6.70
C ALA A 96 -9.94 8.59 -7.58
N THR A 97 -9.53 8.95 -8.80
CA THR A 97 -8.86 8.08 -9.77
C THR A 97 -7.34 7.99 -9.59
N ALA A 98 -6.73 8.85 -8.76
CA ALA A 98 -5.28 8.88 -8.55
C ALA A 98 -4.72 7.52 -8.09
N LYS A 99 -5.48 6.79 -7.27
CA LYS A 99 -5.13 5.43 -6.84
C LYS A 99 -4.97 4.43 -7.99
N ASN A 100 -5.74 4.60 -9.07
CA ASN A 100 -5.65 3.75 -10.26
C ASN A 100 -4.31 3.95 -10.99
N TRP A 101 -3.75 5.16 -10.91
CA TRP A 101 -2.42 5.44 -11.43
C TRP A 101 -1.33 4.89 -10.51
N ALA A 102 -1.46 5.13 -9.20
CA ALA A 102 -0.47 4.67 -8.22
C ALA A 102 -0.35 3.14 -8.14
N MET A 103 -1.45 2.40 -8.36
CA MET A 103 -1.42 0.93 -8.34
C MET A 103 -0.68 0.31 -9.54
N VAL A 104 -0.47 1.05 -10.64
CA VAL A 104 0.07 0.49 -11.90
C VAL A 104 1.43 -0.19 -11.68
N GLY A 105 2.33 0.48 -10.95
CA GLY A 105 3.67 -0.05 -10.66
C GLY A 105 3.62 -1.38 -9.90
N PRO A 106 3.02 -1.42 -8.69
CA PRO A 106 2.83 -2.65 -7.95
C PRO A 106 2.10 -3.74 -8.74
N LEU A 107 1.02 -3.40 -9.46
CA LEU A 107 0.25 -4.34 -10.25
C LEU A 107 1.09 -4.97 -11.36
N ALA A 108 1.84 -4.16 -12.12
CA ALA A 108 2.71 -4.66 -13.18
C ALA A 108 3.76 -5.63 -12.63
N LEU A 109 4.38 -5.31 -11.48
CA LEU A 109 5.36 -6.17 -10.83
C LEU A 109 4.73 -7.47 -10.32
N THR A 110 3.54 -7.40 -9.73
CA THR A 110 2.77 -8.56 -9.29
C THR A 110 2.42 -9.49 -10.46
N LEU A 111 1.89 -8.94 -11.55
CA LEU A 111 1.54 -9.70 -12.74
C LEU A 111 2.78 -10.35 -13.36
N LYS A 112 3.90 -9.63 -13.42
CA LYS A 112 5.17 -10.18 -13.89
C LYS A 112 5.64 -11.35 -13.02
N ALA A 113 5.64 -11.19 -11.69
CA ALA A 113 6.02 -12.25 -10.77
C ALA A 113 5.08 -13.47 -10.88
N ALA A 114 3.77 -13.24 -11.04
CA ALA A 114 2.78 -14.29 -11.22
C ALA A 114 2.97 -15.04 -12.56
N ALA A 115 3.22 -14.33 -13.64
CA ALA A 115 3.47 -14.91 -14.96
C ALA A 115 4.78 -15.75 -14.95
N ALA A 116 5.87 -15.22 -14.39
CA ALA A 116 7.13 -15.96 -14.27
C ALA A 116 6.99 -17.17 -13.34
N GLY A 117 6.32 -17.01 -12.20
CA GLY A 117 6.12 -18.09 -11.25
C GLY A 117 5.25 -19.23 -11.77
N SER A 118 4.18 -18.90 -12.50
CA SER A 118 3.31 -19.88 -13.17
C SER A 118 3.97 -20.51 -14.41
N GLY A 119 4.99 -19.85 -14.98
CA GLY A 119 5.70 -20.29 -16.19
C GLY A 119 4.98 -19.92 -17.46
N LEU A 120 4.05 -18.97 -17.39
CA LEU A 120 3.45 -18.33 -18.56
C LEU A 120 4.50 -17.56 -19.37
N ILE A 121 5.53 -17.05 -18.71
CA ILE A 121 6.71 -16.44 -19.32
C ILE A 121 7.98 -17.12 -18.81
N ASP A 122 8.97 -17.28 -19.69
CA ASP A 122 10.31 -17.73 -19.32
C ASP A 122 11.17 -16.52 -18.96
N ASP A 123 11.31 -16.27 -17.65
CA ASP A 123 12.10 -15.15 -17.11
C ASP A 123 13.04 -15.63 -15.99
N PRO A 124 14.17 -16.28 -16.34
CA PRO A 124 15.12 -16.80 -15.38
C PRO A 124 15.79 -15.69 -14.56
N LYS A 125 15.86 -14.46 -15.09
CA LYS A 125 16.42 -13.31 -14.36
C LYS A 125 15.53 -12.92 -13.18
N THR A 126 14.23 -12.85 -13.40
CA THR A 126 13.25 -12.56 -12.33
C THR A 126 13.21 -13.70 -11.31
N VAL A 127 13.28 -14.95 -11.75
CA VAL A 127 13.37 -16.09 -10.81
C VAL A 127 14.63 -16.02 -9.97
N ALA A 128 15.80 -15.79 -10.58
CA ALA A 128 17.07 -15.70 -9.87
C ALA A 128 17.12 -14.55 -8.86
N SER A 129 16.48 -13.42 -9.16
CA SER A 129 16.47 -12.26 -8.26
C SER A 129 15.48 -12.42 -7.10
N MET A 130 14.33 -13.06 -7.34
CA MET A 130 13.23 -13.09 -6.36
C MET A 130 13.08 -14.42 -5.61
N SER A 131 13.53 -15.54 -6.16
CA SER A 131 13.47 -16.85 -5.50
C SER A 131 14.66 -17.04 -4.54
N ARG A 132 14.41 -17.77 -3.45
CA ARG A 132 15.43 -18.21 -2.49
C ARG A 132 16.12 -19.49 -2.95
N SER A 133 15.36 -20.46 -3.45
CA SER A 133 15.89 -21.76 -3.91
C SER A 133 16.21 -21.82 -5.40
N GLY A 134 15.69 -20.88 -6.18
CA GLY A 134 15.65 -20.95 -7.65
C GLY A 134 14.36 -21.59 -8.19
N ASP A 135 13.48 -22.11 -7.34
CA ASP A 135 12.16 -22.57 -7.77
C ASP A 135 11.25 -21.38 -8.13
N ARG A 136 10.87 -21.29 -9.40
CA ARG A 136 9.94 -20.27 -9.91
C ARG A 136 8.62 -20.23 -9.14
N ARG A 137 8.14 -21.34 -8.61
CA ARG A 137 6.86 -21.39 -7.86
C ARG A 137 6.89 -20.58 -6.58
N GLU A 138 8.08 -20.29 -6.02
CA GLU A 138 8.21 -19.40 -4.87
C GLU A 138 7.74 -17.97 -5.19
N LEU A 139 7.83 -17.52 -6.45
CA LEU A 139 7.36 -16.21 -6.87
C LEU A 139 5.86 -16.06 -6.63
N LEU A 140 5.08 -17.14 -6.79
CA LEU A 140 3.64 -17.13 -6.57
C LEU A 140 3.27 -16.96 -5.09
N ARG A 141 4.09 -17.53 -4.18
CA ARG A 141 3.80 -17.57 -2.74
C ARG A 141 4.46 -16.45 -1.95
N GLY A 142 5.51 -15.82 -2.50
CA GLY A 142 6.18 -14.68 -1.88
C GLY A 142 5.91 -13.40 -2.66
N PRO A 143 6.74 -13.06 -3.67
CA PRO A 143 6.66 -11.83 -4.45
C PRO A 143 5.25 -11.46 -4.97
N ALA A 144 4.52 -12.40 -5.57
CA ALA A 144 3.21 -12.13 -6.15
C ALA A 144 2.15 -11.82 -5.07
N LEU A 145 2.06 -12.64 -4.01
CA LEU A 145 1.16 -12.37 -2.89
C LEU A 145 1.52 -11.06 -2.18
N TYR A 146 2.80 -10.79 -1.99
CA TYR A 146 3.27 -9.53 -1.40
C TYR A 146 2.86 -8.32 -2.24
N GLY A 147 3.11 -8.36 -3.55
CA GLY A 147 2.69 -7.28 -4.44
C GLY A 147 1.17 -7.15 -4.55
N ALA A 148 0.42 -8.26 -4.47
CA ALA A 148 -1.05 -8.22 -4.43
C ALA A 148 -1.56 -7.48 -3.19
N VAL A 149 -0.89 -7.65 -2.04
CA VAL A 149 -1.18 -6.86 -0.84
C VAL A 149 -0.91 -5.37 -1.05
N PHE A 150 0.16 -5.00 -1.76
CA PHE A 150 0.42 -3.60 -2.13
C PHE A 150 -0.68 -3.01 -3.02
N VAL A 151 -1.13 -3.78 -4.01
CA VAL A 151 -2.25 -3.39 -4.88
C VAL A 151 -3.52 -3.20 -4.06
N ALA A 152 -3.83 -4.16 -3.17
CA ALA A 152 -5.00 -4.09 -2.30
C ALA A 152 -4.93 -2.88 -1.35
N ALA A 153 -3.78 -2.65 -0.69
CA ALA A 153 -3.55 -1.50 0.17
C ALA A 153 -3.77 -0.18 -0.58
N THR A 154 -3.25 -0.08 -1.81
CA THR A 154 -3.39 1.11 -2.65
C THR A 154 -4.84 1.35 -3.06
N MET A 155 -5.59 0.28 -3.39
CA MET A 155 -6.96 0.41 -3.90
C MET A 155 -8.02 0.58 -2.81
N LEU A 156 -7.85 -0.12 -1.69
CA LEU A 156 -8.82 -0.23 -0.60
C LEU A 156 -8.55 0.74 0.55
N CYS A 157 -7.32 1.23 0.66
CA CYS A 157 -6.86 2.09 1.76
C CYS A 157 -6.05 3.30 1.25
N TRP A 158 -6.41 3.79 0.06
CA TRP A 158 -5.74 4.93 -0.59
C TRP A 158 -5.75 6.16 0.31
N ARG A 159 -4.57 6.66 0.67
CA ARG A 159 -4.38 7.82 1.56
C ARG A 159 -5.18 7.70 2.87
N GLU A 160 -5.42 6.46 3.33
CA GLU A 160 -5.94 6.16 4.67
C GLU A 160 -4.79 5.81 5.61
N LEU A 161 -4.94 6.14 6.89
CA LEU A 161 -4.02 5.71 7.95
C LEU A 161 -3.87 4.19 7.98
N SER A 162 -4.95 3.45 7.72
CA SER A 162 -4.98 1.99 7.63
C SER A 162 -3.98 1.44 6.59
N GLY A 163 -3.97 2.02 5.39
CA GLY A 163 -3.10 1.60 4.29
C GLY A 163 -1.63 1.91 4.58
N VAL A 164 -1.36 3.11 5.10
CA VAL A 164 0.00 3.52 5.47
C VAL A 164 0.58 2.60 6.55
N LEU A 165 -0.17 2.36 7.62
CA LEU A 165 0.31 1.53 8.74
C LEU A 165 0.46 0.06 8.35
N ALA A 166 -0.44 -0.47 7.50
CA ALA A 166 -0.32 -1.84 7.02
C ALA A 166 0.90 -2.03 6.12
N LEU A 167 1.18 -1.09 5.21
CA LEU A 167 2.38 -1.14 4.37
C LEU A 167 3.66 -0.96 5.19
N VAL A 168 3.67 -0.09 6.20
CA VAL A 168 4.83 0.04 7.11
C VAL A 168 5.06 -1.24 7.90
N ALA A 169 4.00 -1.91 8.39
CA ALA A 169 4.14 -3.19 9.10
C ALA A 169 4.82 -4.26 8.23
N LEU A 170 4.40 -4.36 6.96
CA LEU A 170 4.93 -5.31 5.98
C LEU A 170 6.35 -5.02 5.48
N CYS A 171 6.86 -3.81 5.70
CA CYS A 171 8.19 -3.43 5.22
C CYS A 171 9.16 -3.26 6.39
N ALA A 172 8.83 -2.34 7.31
CA ALA A 172 9.66 -2.03 8.45
C ALA A 172 9.54 -3.11 9.54
N GLY A 173 8.30 -3.56 9.82
CA GLY A 173 8.02 -4.60 10.81
C GLY A 173 8.70 -5.92 10.44
N ASP A 174 8.33 -6.49 9.29
CA ASP A 174 8.89 -7.76 8.79
C ASP A 174 10.41 -7.70 8.64
N GLY A 175 10.93 -6.59 8.09
CA GLY A 175 12.37 -6.36 7.97
C GLY A 175 13.10 -6.41 9.31
N ALA A 176 12.59 -5.70 10.31
CA ALA A 176 13.17 -5.70 11.65
C ALA A 176 13.04 -7.06 12.33
N ALA A 177 11.88 -7.72 12.22
CA ALA A 177 11.64 -9.04 12.80
C ALA A 177 12.68 -10.06 12.33
N GLU A 178 13.00 -10.04 11.04
CA GLU A 178 13.97 -10.94 10.46
C GLU A 178 15.40 -10.61 10.88
N ILE A 179 15.81 -9.32 10.82
CA ILE A 179 17.16 -8.89 11.20
C ILE A 179 17.43 -9.19 12.68
N PHE A 180 16.53 -8.76 13.57
CA PHE A 180 16.71 -8.91 15.01
C PHE A 180 16.37 -10.32 15.49
N GLY A 181 15.41 -11.01 14.88
CA GLY A 181 15.09 -12.41 15.19
C GLY A 181 16.20 -13.38 14.77
N ALA A 182 16.89 -13.08 13.67
CA ALA A 182 18.06 -13.86 13.24
C ALA A 182 19.35 -13.46 13.97
N SER A 183 19.39 -12.34 14.70
CA SER A 183 20.58 -11.90 15.45
C SER A 183 21.01 -12.91 16.53
N PRO A 184 22.27 -12.88 17.03
CA PRO A 184 22.70 -13.74 18.13
C PRO A 184 21.80 -13.64 19.37
N PHE A 185 21.27 -12.45 19.66
CA PHE A 185 20.34 -12.22 20.75
C PHE A 185 18.97 -12.85 20.45
N GLY A 186 18.45 -12.67 19.23
CA GLY A 186 17.20 -13.29 18.78
C GLY A 186 17.25 -14.82 18.81
N ARG A 187 18.36 -15.43 18.38
CA ARG A 187 18.55 -16.89 18.42
C ARG A 187 18.57 -17.47 19.82
N ARG A 188 19.05 -16.71 20.82
CA ARG A 188 19.07 -17.10 22.24
C ARG A 188 17.77 -16.77 22.97
N SER A 189 16.92 -15.93 22.38
CA SER A 189 15.67 -15.52 23.02
C SER A 189 14.64 -16.66 23.02
N PRO A 190 13.68 -16.63 23.98
CA PRO A 190 12.58 -17.56 23.99
C PRO A 190 11.82 -17.56 22.66
N ARG A 191 11.43 -18.75 22.21
CA ARG A 191 10.55 -18.92 21.06
C ARG A 191 9.10 -18.76 21.50
N LEU A 192 8.24 -18.34 20.58
CA LEU A 192 6.83 -18.21 20.88
C LEU A 192 6.21 -19.60 21.13
N PRO A 193 5.33 -19.75 22.15
CA PRO A 193 4.72 -21.04 22.48
C PRO A 193 3.96 -21.68 21.31
N TRP A 194 3.29 -20.86 20.49
CA TRP A 194 2.47 -21.29 19.35
C TRP A 194 3.22 -21.29 18.01
N CYS A 195 4.39 -20.66 17.92
CA CYS A 195 5.20 -20.63 16.69
C CYS A 195 6.70 -20.68 17.03
N ARG A 196 7.24 -21.90 17.13
CA ARG A 196 8.64 -22.10 17.55
C ARG A 196 9.67 -21.52 16.57
N ARG A 197 9.28 -21.23 15.33
CA ARG A 197 10.15 -20.58 14.34
C ARG A 197 10.35 -19.09 14.65
N LYS A 198 9.38 -18.45 15.28
CA LYS A 198 9.40 -17.02 15.61
C LYS A 198 9.91 -16.82 17.04
N SER A 199 10.56 -15.69 17.27
CA SER A 199 11.25 -15.39 18.53
C SER A 199 10.63 -14.16 19.18
N VAL A 200 10.63 -14.09 20.51
CA VAL A 200 10.09 -12.93 21.25
C VAL A 200 10.80 -11.64 20.83
N VAL A 201 12.12 -11.72 20.60
CA VAL A 201 12.91 -10.57 20.11
C VAL A 201 12.49 -10.15 18.70
N GLY A 202 12.23 -11.10 17.80
CA GLY A 202 11.76 -10.80 16.45
C GLY A 202 10.41 -10.09 16.47
N THR A 203 9.43 -10.61 17.20
CA THR A 203 8.10 -9.98 17.33
C THR A 203 8.17 -8.63 18.05
N GLY A 204 9.04 -8.48 19.05
CA GLY A 204 9.31 -7.18 19.68
C GLY A 204 9.92 -6.16 18.70
N ALA A 205 10.87 -6.59 17.88
CA ALA A 205 11.46 -5.75 16.84
C ALA A 205 10.43 -5.35 15.77
N PHE A 206 9.57 -6.28 15.36
CA PHE A 206 8.44 -6.00 14.48
C PHE A 206 7.58 -4.86 15.05
N PHE A 207 7.16 -5.01 16.31
CA PHE A 207 6.30 -4.04 16.98
C PHE A 207 6.95 -2.66 17.06
N VAL A 208 8.21 -2.59 17.50
CA VAL A 208 8.94 -1.33 17.65
C VAL A 208 9.14 -0.66 16.30
N ALA A 209 9.60 -1.39 15.28
CA ALA A 209 9.83 -0.83 13.95
C ALA A 209 8.54 -0.35 13.30
N THR A 210 7.45 -1.11 13.42
CA THR A 210 6.13 -0.72 12.91
C THR A 210 5.60 0.51 13.64
N THR A 211 5.79 0.59 14.96
CA THR A 211 5.34 1.75 15.75
C THR A 211 6.12 3.00 15.40
N LEU A 212 7.44 2.94 15.36
CA LEU A 212 8.30 4.09 15.06
C LEU A 212 8.15 4.55 13.61
N GLY A 213 8.22 3.61 12.66
CA GLY A 213 8.02 3.89 11.24
C GLY A 213 6.60 4.39 10.97
N GLY A 214 5.60 3.76 11.60
CA GLY A 214 4.19 4.13 11.45
C GLY A 214 3.93 5.53 11.99
N ALA A 215 4.50 5.87 13.14
CA ALA A 215 4.42 7.21 13.71
C ALA A 215 5.10 8.24 12.80
N ALA A 216 6.29 7.95 12.30
CA ALA A 216 7.02 8.85 11.40
C ALA A 216 6.22 9.14 10.12
N PHE A 217 5.72 8.11 9.44
CA PHE A 217 4.89 8.27 8.23
C PHE A 217 3.55 8.95 8.53
N ALA A 218 2.87 8.58 9.63
CA ALA A 218 1.62 9.20 10.02
C ALA A 218 1.77 10.70 10.31
N LEU A 219 2.84 11.09 11.03
CA LEU A 219 3.16 12.49 11.31
C LEU A 219 3.52 13.26 10.02
N TYR A 220 4.29 12.64 9.13
CA TYR A 220 4.66 13.22 7.84
C TYR A 220 3.42 13.50 6.98
N PHE A 221 2.56 12.50 6.73
CA PHE A 221 1.36 12.67 5.91
C PHE A 221 0.29 13.56 6.58
N ARG A 222 0.21 13.58 7.91
CA ARG A 222 -0.59 14.56 8.64
C ARG A 222 -0.08 15.99 8.38
N GLY A 223 1.25 16.19 8.32
CA GLY A 223 1.85 17.48 7.93
C GLY A 223 1.49 17.91 6.51
N LEU A 224 1.16 16.97 5.62
CA LEU A 224 0.63 17.24 4.28
C LEU A 224 -0.90 17.44 4.25
N GLY A 225 -1.56 17.47 5.40
CA GLY A 225 -2.99 17.75 5.52
C GLY A 225 -3.91 16.58 5.15
N TRP A 226 -3.42 15.33 5.13
CA TRP A 226 -4.27 14.19 4.76
C TRP A 226 -5.34 13.87 5.80
N TRP A 227 -5.02 14.08 7.09
CA TRP A 227 -5.95 13.85 8.21
C TRP A 227 -5.71 14.89 9.31
N SER A 228 -6.71 15.08 10.18
CA SER A 228 -6.69 16.03 11.30
C SER A 228 -6.72 15.33 12.66
N VAL A 229 -6.07 14.17 12.80
CA VAL A 229 -6.03 13.41 14.06
C VAL A 229 -5.05 14.04 15.07
N PRO A 230 -5.48 14.32 16.33
CA PRO A 230 -4.59 14.83 17.36
C PRO A 230 -3.43 13.87 17.67
N THR A 231 -2.27 14.40 18.08
CA THR A 231 -1.03 13.61 18.20
C THR A 231 -1.16 12.43 19.15
N GLN A 232 -1.78 12.60 20.33
CA GLN A 232 -1.87 11.51 21.29
C GLN A 232 -2.76 10.34 20.80
N PRO A 233 -4.01 10.56 20.31
CA PRO A 233 -4.79 9.52 19.65
C PRO A 233 -4.08 8.87 18.46
N LEU A 234 -3.36 9.66 17.66
CA LEU A 234 -2.57 9.16 16.52
C LEU A 234 -1.53 8.14 16.98
N LEU A 235 -0.68 8.51 17.93
CA LEU A 235 0.39 7.63 18.43
C LEU A 235 -0.17 6.37 19.11
N ARG A 236 -1.28 6.50 19.85
CA ARG A 236 -1.96 5.34 20.46
C ARG A 236 -2.53 4.39 19.41
N GLY A 237 -3.20 4.92 18.39
CA GLY A 237 -3.76 4.10 17.33
C GLY A 237 -2.69 3.43 16.46
N VAL A 238 -1.56 4.11 16.22
CA VAL A 238 -0.38 3.52 15.58
C VAL A 238 0.16 2.35 16.40
N ALA A 239 0.39 2.54 17.70
CA ALA A 239 0.88 1.47 18.58
C ALA A 239 -0.11 0.29 18.67
N ALA A 240 -1.42 0.55 18.76
CA ALA A 240 -2.45 -0.49 18.75
C ALA A 240 -2.45 -1.28 17.43
N THR A 241 -2.30 -0.59 16.30
CA THR A 241 -2.18 -1.22 14.98
C THR A 241 -0.93 -2.07 14.87
N ALA A 242 0.22 -1.54 15.33
CA ALA A 242 1.48 -2.27 15.36
C ALA A 242 1.41 -3.53 16.24
N ALA A 243 0.71 -3.45 17.38
CA ALA A 243 0.52 -4.60 18.27
C ALA A 243 -0.35 -5.69 17.61
N ALA A 244 -1.44 -5.30 16.94
CA ALA A 244 -2.29 -6.25 16.21
C ALA A 244 -1.55 -6.90 15.04
N ALA A 245 -0.77 -6.12 14.28
CA ALA A 245 0.06 -6.61 13.20
C ALA A 245 1.18 -7.55 13.71
N ALA A 246 1.84 -7.21 14.82
CA ALA A 246 2.85 -8.06 15.46
C ALA A 246 2.26 -9.38 15.97
N LEU A 247 1.04 -9.33 16.53
CA LEU A 247 0.33 -10.53 16.97
C LEU A 247 -0.02 -11.41 15.76
N ALA A 248 -0.52 -10.82 14.67
CA ALA A 248 -0.80 -11.52 13.42
C ALA A 248 0.46 -12.15 12.82
N GLU A 249 1.57 -11.41 12.79
CA GLU A 249 2.90 -11.90 12.40
C GLU A 249 3.33 -13.05 13.30
N SER A 250 3.03 -13.03 14.60
CA SER A 250 3.49 -14.06 15.53
C SER A 250 3.00 -15.49 15.20
N PHE A 251 1.95 -15.64 14.39
CA PHE A 251 1.42 -16.94 13.96
C PHE A 251 2.19 -17.55 12.79
N ASP A 252 2.04 -18.86 12.61
CA ASP A 252 2.52 -19.57 11.44
C ASP A 252 1.41 -19.68 10.39
N THR A 253 1.40 -18.76 9.41
CA THR A 253 0.43 -18.81 8.30
C THR A 253 1.09 -19.11 6.95
N GLY A 254 2.39 -19.45 6.97
CA GLY A 254 3.16 -19.84 5.79
C GLY A 254 3.17 -18.74 4.73
N ALA A 255 2.62 -19.03 3.54
CA ALA A 255 2.55 -18.07 2.44
C ALA A 255 1.56 -16.91 2.70
N TRP A 256 0.69 -17.06 3.70
CA TRP A 256 -0.35 -16.07 4.04
C TRP A 256 0.09 -15.04 5.09
N ASP A 257 1.34 -15.07 5.56
CA ASP A 257 1.85 -14.15 6.58
C ASP A 257 1.58 -12.68 6.18
N ASN A 258 1.92 -12.29 4.95
CA ASN A 258 1.73 -10.89 4.50
C ASN A 258 0.24 -10.49 4.40
N PRO A 259 -0.65 -11.26 3.74
CA PRO A 259 -2.08 -10.98 3.76
C PRO A 259 -2.70 -10.90 5.17
N VAL A 260 -2.28 -11.77 6.08
CA VAL A 260 -2.81 -11.82 7.45
C VAL A 260 -2.35 -10.60 8.26
N VAL A 261 -1.08 -10.24 8.17
CA VAL A 261 -0.53 -9.01 8.78
C VAL A 261 -1.24 -7.77 8.22
N PHE A 262 -1.42 -7.71 6.90
CA PHE A 262 -2.16 -6.64 6.24
C PHE A 262 -3.59 -6.50 6.78
N ALA A 263 -4.35 -7.60 6.79
CA ALA A 263 -5.73 -7.60 7.25
C ALA A 263 -5.84 -7.18 8.72
N ALA A 264 -4.96 -7.69 9.58
CA ALA A 264 -4.92 -7.32 10.99
C ALA A 264 -4.59 -5.84 11.19
N ALA A 265 -3.59 -5.32 10.48
CA ALA A 265 -3.21 -3.92 10.54
C ALA A 265 -4.35 -3.00 10.06
N VAL A 266 -4.98 -3.31 8.92
CA VAL A 266 -6.11 -2.53 8.40
C VAL A 266 -7.29 -2.54 9.36
N ALA A 267 -7.66 -3.71 9.90
CA ALA A 267 -8.77 -3.83 10.84
C ALA A 267 -8.51 -3.05 12.13
N ALA A 268 -7.31 -3.17 12.70
CA ALA A 268 -6.93 -2.45 13.92
C ALA A 268 -6.88 -0.94 13.69
N ALA A 269 -6.31 -0.49 12.57
CA ALA A 269 -6.24 0.92 12.23
C ALA A 269 -7.62 1.54 11.99
N ARG A 270 -8.52 0.85 11.28
CA ARG A 270 -9.90 1.33 11.07
C ARG A 270 -10.70 1.40 12.37
N ARG A 271 -10.42 0.51 13.32
CA ARG A 271 -11.01 0.58 14.67
C ARG A 271 -10.44 1.76 15.47
N ALA A 272 -9.15 2.03 15.33
CA ALA A 272 -8.48 3.13 16.04
C ALA A 272 -8.80 4.52 15.44
N PHE A 273 -9.06 4.56 14.13
CA PHE A 273 -9.33 5.76 13.34
C PHE A 273 -10.59 5.54 12.50
N PRO A 274 -11.79 5.56 13.12
CA PRO A 274 -13.03 5.45 12.37
C PRO A 274 -13.14 6.61 11.38
N THR A 275 -13.42 6.29 10.13
CA THR A 275 -13.80 7.28 9.11
C THR A 275 -15.21 7.74 9.41
N GLU A 276 -15.39 9.03 9.71
CA GLU A 276 -16.72 9.67 9.79
C GLU A 276 -17.41 9.70 8.42
#